data_AF-A0A7U9CME1-F1
#
_entry.id   AF-A0A7U9CME1-F1
#
_cell.length_a   1.000
_cell.length_b   1.000
_cell.length_c   1.000
_cell.angle_alpha   90.00
_cell.angle_beta   90.00
_cell.angle_gamma   90.00
#
_symmetry.space_group_name_H-M   'P 1'
#
loop_
_entity.id
_entity.type
_entity.pdbx_description
1 polymer ?
#
loop_
_entity_poly.entity_id
_entity_poly.type
_entity_poly.pdbx_seq_one_letter_code
_entity_poly.pdbx_strand_id
1 'polypeptide(L)' 'MFQMIIDYMVARTRLFVKNEEAASAIEYAIVVAMVAVVVVAFVTPLGNRVLQYFNDILVGLGGTAQTRATP' A
#
# COMPACT_ATOMS: atom_id res chain seq x y z
N MET A 1 -38.51 -30.67 15.27
CA MET A 1 -38.45 -29.61 14.23
C MET A 1 -38.00 -28.27 14.81
N PHE A 2 -38.64 -27.76 15.88
CA PHE A 2 -38.27 -26.48 16.50
C PHE A 2 -36.84 -26.42 17.07
N GLN A 3 -36.37 -27.49 17.72
CA GLN A 3 -34.99 -27.55 18.25
C GLN A 3 -33.93 -27.45 17.15
N MET A 4 -34.18 -28.06 15.99
CA MET A 4 -33.29 -28.04 14.84
C MET A 4 -33.09 -26.61 14.27
N ILE A 5 -34.12 -25.76 14.37
CA ILE A 5 -34.05 -24.34 13.99
C ILE A 5 -33.19 -23.57 14.99
N ILE A 6 -33.36 -23.81 16.29
CA ILE A 6 -32.56 -23.15 17.33
C ILE A 6 -31.09 -23.53 17.22
N ASP A 7 -30.79 -24.82 17.04
CA ASP A 7 -29.42 -25.31 16.87
C ASP A 7 -28.77 -24.71 15.61
N TYR A 8 -29.52 -24.59 14.52
CA TYR A 8 -29.06 -23.95 13.29
C TYR A 8 -28.73 -22.46 13.50
N MET A 9 -29.61 -21.72 14.19
CA MET A 9 -29.40 -20.31 14.49
C MET A 9 -28.19 -20.11 15.41
N VAL A 10 -28.05 -20.92 16.45
CA VAL A 10 -26.89 -20.89 17.36
C VAL A 10 -25.59 -21.24 16.63
N ALA A 11 -25.61 -22.24 15.74
CA ALA A 11 -24.45 -22.59 14.93
C ALA A 11 -24.04 -21.43 13.99
N ARG A 12 -25.01 -20.77 13.36
CA ARG A 12 -24.75 -19.66 12.44
C ARG A 12 -24.24 -18.41 13.16
N THR A 13 -24.77 -18.10 14.35
CA THR A 13 -24.24 -17.02 15.21
C THR A 13 -22.83 -17.33 15.69
N ARG A 14 -22.53 -18.58 16.06
CA ARG A 14 -21.16 -19.00 16.46
C ARG A 14 -20.16 -18.85 15.31
N LEU A 15 -20.54 -19.21 14.09
CA LEU A 15 -19.70 -19.02 12.91
C LEU A 15 -19.46 -17.53 12.62
N PHE A 16 -20.50 -16.71 12.72
CA PHE A 16 -20.38 -15.26 12.53
C PHE A 16 -19.46 -14.59 13.56
N VAL A 17 -19.56 -14.96 14.84
CA VAL A 17 -18.67 -14.43 15.90
C VAL A 17 -17.23 -14.93 15.72
N LYS A 18 -17.04 -16.11 15.14
CA LYS A 18 -15.71 -16.69 14.82
C LYS A 18 -15.14 -16.22 13.47
N ASN A 19 -15.83 -15.36 12.73
CA ASN A 19 -15.29 -14.84 11.48
C ASN A 19 -14.11 -13.91 11.75
N GLU A 20 -12.91 -14.43 11.60
CA GLU A 20 -11.65 -13.69 11.67
C GLU A 20 -11.28 -13.04 10.33
N GLU A 21 -12.11 -13.13 9.29
CA GLU A 21 -11.87 -12.47 7.99
C GLU A 21 -11.64 -10.96 8.12
N ALA A 22 -12.32 -10.29 9.05
CA ALA A 22 -12.07 -8.88 9.33
C ALA A 22 -10.75 -8.64 10.11
N ALA A 23 -10.36 -9.59 10.97
CA ALA A 23 -9.10 -9.53 11.70
C ALA A 23 -7.90 -9.80 10.76
N SER A 24 -8.03 -10.72 9.81
CA SER A 24 -6.99 -10.95 8.80
C SER A 24 -6.92 -9.80 7.78
N ALA A 25 -8.04 -9.16 7.43
CA ALA A 25 -8.04 -8.00 6.54
C ALA A 25 -7.22 -6.82 7.10
N ILE A 26 -7.26 -6.57 8.42
CA ILE A 26 -6.50 -5.46 9.02
C ILE A 26 -4.99 -5.75 9.04
N GLU A 27 -4.57 -7.01 9.13
CA GLU A 27 -3.15 -7.40 9.06
C GLU A 27 -2.56 -7.07 7.69
N TYR A 28 -3.23 -7.48 6.61
CA TYR A 28 -2.79 -7.15 5.25
C TYR A 28 -2.83 -5.64 5.00
N ALA A 29 -3.83 -4.92 5.53
CA ALA A 29 -3.91 -3.46 5.40
C ALA A 29 -2.71 -2.74 6.05
N ILE A 30 -2.28 -3.20 7.23
CA ILE A 30 -1.11 -2.63 7.92
C ILE A 30 0.18 -2.94 7.16
N VAL A 31 0.34 -4.15 6.60
CA VAL A 31 1.49 -4.49 5.75
C VAL A 31 1.57 -3.56 4.53
N VAL A 32 0.44 -3.34 3.86
CA VAL A 32 0.37 -2.40 2.71
C VAL A 32 0.72 -0.98 3.15
N ALA A 33 0.23 -0.52 4.31
CA ALA A 33 0.54 0.80 4.83
C ALA A 33 2.03 0.99 5.12
N MET A 34 2.70 -0.03 5.69
CA MET A 34 4.15 0.01 5.94
C MET A 34 4.95 0.14 4.64
N VAL A 35 4.58 -0.61 3.60
CA VAL A 35 5.22 -0.50 2.27
C VAL A 35 4.97 0.87 1.65
N ALA A 36 3.75 1.40 1.76
CA ALA A 36 3.40 2.71 1.22
C ALA A 36 4.25 3.83 1.83
N VAL A 37 4.49 3.81 3.14
CA VAL A 37 5.36 4.79 3.82
C VAL A 37 6.78 4.75 3.26
N VAL A 38 7.35 3.56 3.06
CA VAL A 38 8.69 3.39 2.46
C VAL A 38 8.70 3.95 1.04
N VAL A 39 7.72 3.61 0.21
CA VAL A 39 7.66 4.12 -1.18
C VAL A 39 7.62 5.64 -1.20
N VAL A 40 6.75 6.27 -0.41
CA VAL A 40 6.64 7.74 -0.35
C VAL A 40 7.93 8.39 0.14
N ALA A 41 8.58 7.79 1.15
CA ALA A 41 9.83 8.31 1.71
C ALA A 41 10.99 8.31 0.69
N PHE A 42 11.06 7.30 -0.18
CA PHE A 42 12.22 7.09 -1.06
C PHE A 42 12.02 7.50 -2.52
N VAL A 43 10.79 7.48 -3.06
CA VAL A 43 10.56 7.76 -4.49
C VAL A 43 10.99 9.18 -4.89
N THR A 44 10.63 10.20 -4.11
CA THR A 44 11.01 11.59 -4.42
C THR A 44 12.53 11.81 -4.38
N PRO A 45 13.27 11.46 -3.31
CA PRO A 45 14.71 11.68 -3.29
C PRO A 45 15.44 10.85 -4.35
N LEU A 46 14.98 9.63 -4.65
CA LEU A 46 15.54 8.80 -5.72
C LEU A 46 15.36 9.48 -7.08
N GLY A 47 14.14 9.96 -7.37
CA GLY A 47 13.84 10.70 -8.60
C GLY A 47 14.70 11.95 -8.75
N ASN A 48 14.95 12.68 -7.65
CA ASN A 48 15.82 13.84 -7.66
C ASN A 48 17.27 13.50 -8.00
N ARG A 49 17.79 12.37 -7.50
CA ARG A 49 19.15 11.90 -7.83
C ARG A 49 19.28 11.48 -9.29
N VAL A 50 18.29 10.77 -9.81
CA VAL A 50 18.25 10.37 -11.22
C VAL A 50 18.23 11.62 -12.11
N LEU A 51 17.34 12.58 -11.83
CA LEU A 51 17.28 13.85 -12.55
C LEU A 51 18.62 14.60 -12.51
N GLN A 52 19.26 14.64 -11.33
CA GLN A 52 20.56 15.27 -11.17
C GLN A 52 21.62 14.64 -12.08
N TYR A 53 21.78 13.31 -12.07
CA TYR A 53 22.78 12.66 -12.91
C TYR A 53 22.55 12.87 -14.41
N PHE A 54 21.30 12.83 -14.87
CA PHE A 54 21.01 13.13 -16.27
C PHE A 54 21.28 14.59 -16.63
N ASN A 55 21.00 15.53 -15.72
CA ASN A 55 21.35 16.94 -15.92
C ASN A 55 22.86 17.17 -15.94
N ASP A 56 23.62 16.49 -15.07
CA ASP A 56 25.08 16.59 -15.06
C ASP A 56 25.67 16.12 -16.42
N ILE A 57 25.13 15.02 -16.97
CA ILE A 57 25.50 14.54 -18.31
C ILE A 57 25.10 15.56 -19.39
N LEU A 58 23.87 16.06 -19.36
CA LEU A 58 23.35 17.00 -20.36
C LEU A 58 24.15 18.30 -20.40
N VAL A 59 24.47 18.85 -19.23
CA VAL A 59 25.29 20.06 -19.10
C VAL A 59 26.73 19.79 -19.57
N GLY A 60 27.29 18.62 -19.24
CA GLY A 60 28.59 18.20 -19.76
C GLY A 60 28.65 18.11 -21.28
N LEU A 61 27.52 17.87 -21.94
CA LEU A 61 27.37 17.87 -23.40
C LEU A 61 27.06 19.25 -23.99
N GLY A 62 27.04 20.31 -23.18
CA GLY A 62 26.73 21.69 -23.61
C GLY A 62 25.23 22.01 -23.66
N GLY A 63 24.38 21.14 -23.11
CA GLY A 63 22.94 21.39 -22.97
C GLY A 63 22.59 22.27 -21.75
N THR A 64 21.32 22.63 -21.64
CA THR A 64 20.77 23.36 -20.49
C THR A 64 20.03 22.42 -19.56
N ALA A 65 20.23 22.57 -18.24
CA ALA A 65 19.58 21.73 -17.23
C ALA A 65 18.05 21.79 -17.31
N GLN A 66 17.41 20.64 -17.13
CA GLN A 66 15.96 20.48 -17.17
C GLN A 66 15.38 20.39 -15.77
N THR A 67 14.24 21.05 -15.57
CA THR A 67 13.46 20.95 -14.33
C THR A 67 12.32 19.97 -14.52
N ARG A 68 12.08 19.11 -13.52
CA ARG A 68 10.91 18.23 -13.52
C ARG A 68 9.63 19.08 -13.55
N ALA A 69 8.74 18.79 -14.49
CA ALA A 69 7.38 19.29 -14.44
C ALA A 69 6.69 18.74 -13.18
N THR A 70 6.17 19.63 -12.33
CA THR A 70 5.37 19.22 -11.18
C THR A 70 4.02 18.72 -11.71
N PRO A 71 3.57 17.51 -11.34
CA PRO A 71 2.19 17.10 -11.62
C PRO A 71 1.19 17.99 -10.89
#